data_AF-A0A0J1DJS0-F1
#
_entry.id   AF-A0A0J1DJS0-F1
#
_cell.length_a   1.000
_cell.length_b   1.000
_cell.length_c   1.000
_cell.angle_alpha   90.00
_cell.angle_beta   90.00
_cell.angle_gamma   90.00
#
_symmetry.space_group_name_H-M   'P 1'
#
loop_
_entity.id
_entity.type
_entity.pdbx_description
1 polymer ?
#
loop_
_entity_poly.entity_id
_entity_poly.type
_entity_poly.pdbx_seq_one_letter_code
_entity_poly.pdbx_strand_id
1 'polypeptide(L)'
;MTEKRDNMEVNKMPEEKGIMYELLNVDADKASEEKLRALVKHLQGQMRDVYVYWVGNWGRGNQACSTRNGQFVSKKEVIDYLNG
;
A
#
# COMPACT_ATOMS: atom_id res chain seq x y z
N MET A 1 38.19 42.94 -8.87
CA MET A 1 36.76 42.79 -8.53
C MET A 1 36.35 41.39 -8.94
N THR A 2 36.21 40.49 -7.99
CA THR A 2 35.89 39.08 -8.24
C THR A 2 34.54 38.84 -7.58
N GLU A 3 33.52 38.62 -8.40
CA GLU A 3 32.13 38.46 -7.95
C GLU A 3 32.00 37.24 -7.03
N LYS A 4 31.37 37.48 -5.89
CA LYS A 4 30.99 36.46 -4.92
C LYS A 4 29.98 35.53 -5.59
N ARG A 5 30.28 34.23 -5.63
CA ARG A 5 29.28 33.21 -5.94
C ARG A 5 28.44 33.02 -4.68
N ASP A 6 27.20 33.49 -4.73
CA ASP A 6 26.22 33.22 -3.69
C ASP A 6 25.96 31.72 -3.62
N ASN A 7 26.27 31.13 -2.46
CA ASN A 7 25.87 29.77 -2.12
C ASN A 7 24.35 29.75 -1.98
N MET A 8 23.66 29.25 -3.00
CA MET A 8 22.24 28.96 -2.90
C MET A 8 22.06 27.72 -2.04
N GLU A 9 21.79 27.90 -0.74
CA GLU A 9 21.29 26.81 0.11
C GLU A 9 19.99 26.32 -0.50
N VAL A 10 20.06 25.15 -1.14
CA VAL A 10 18.87 24.41 -1.57
C VAL A 10 18.15 24.03 -0.28
N ASN A 11 17.11 24.78 0.07
CA ASN A 11 16.13 24.37 1.05
C ASN A 11 15.64 22.98 0.64
N LYS A 12 16.15 21.94 1.30
CA LYS A 12 15.63 20.59 1.16
C LYS A 12 14.22 20.64 1.72
N MET A 13 13.23 20.74 0.83
CA MET A 13 11.86 20.45 1.18
C MET A 13 11.87 19.10 1.91
N PRO A 14 11.26 18.97 3.09
CA PRO A 14 11.16 17.68 3.74
C PRO A 14 10.51 16.74 2.74
N GLU A 15 11.18 15.63 2.41
CA GLU A 15 10.60 14.61 1.56
C GLU A 15 9.31 14.16 2.24
N GLU A 16 8.17 14.61 1.73
CA GLU A 16 6.88 14.09 2.15
C GLU A 16 6.91 12.60 1.86
N LYS A 17 7.08 11.80 2.92
CA LYS A 17 7.13 10.36 2.80
C LYS A 17 5.75 9.93 2.32
N GLY A 18 5.70 9.37 1.11
CA GLY A 18 4.44 8.97 0.49
C GLY A 18 3.64 7.99 1.36
N ILE A 19 2.33 7.95 1.16
CA ILE A 19 1.39 7.14 1.93
C ILE A 19 1.75 5.64 2.01
N MET A 20 2.46 5.11 1.02
CA MET A 20 2.99 3.74 1.04
C MET A 20 4.09 3.55 2.09
N TYR A 21 4.98 4.54 2.25
CA TYR A 21 5.97 4.51 3.32
C TYR A 21 5.28 4.53 4.68
N GLU A 22 4.28 5.40 4.85
CA GLU A 22 3.54 5.48 6.11
C GLU A 22 2.82 4.17 6.43
N LEU A 23 2.15 3.59 5.45
CA LEU A 23 1.44 2.33 5.59
C LEU A 23 2.36 1.19 6.07
N LEU A 24 3.57 1.10 5.50
CA LEU A 24 4.51 0.01 5.80
C LEU A 24 5.25 0.20 7.14
N ASN A 25 5.25 1.41 7.71
CA ASN A 25 6.03 1.74 8.90
C ASN A 25 5.18 2.24 10.07
N VAL A 26 3.84 2.32 9.93
CA VAL A 26 2.96 2.74 11.01
C VAL A 26 2.97 1.71 12.13
N ASP A 27 3.20 2.18 13.36
CA ASP A 27 2.95 1.41 14.57
C ASP A 27 1.46 1.49 14.88
N ALA A 28 0.72 0.42 14.54
CA ALA A 28 -0.74 0.40 14.64
C ALA A 28 -1.25 0.57 16.08
N ASP A 29 -0.46 0.18 17.08
CA ASP A 29 -0.84 0.28 18.51
C ASP A 29 -0.69 1.71 19.05
N LYS A 30 0.05 2.57 18.35
CA LYS A 30 0.35 3.96 18.77
C LYS A 30 -0.27 5.03 17.88
N ALA A 31 -0.70 4.67 16.68
CA ALA A 31 -1.25 5.62 15.72
C ALA A 31 -2.64 6.12 16.14
N SER A 32 -2.97 7.35 15.77
CA SER A 32 -4.32 7.89 15.97
C SER A 32 -5.33 7.15 15.10
N GLU A 33 -6.58 7.07 15.58
CA GLU A 33 -7.67 6.44 14.83
C GLU A 33 -7.86 7.09 13.45
N GLU A 34 -7.72 8.42 13.36
CA GLU A 34 -7.83 9.15 12.10
C GLU A 34 -6.75 8.71 11.09
N LYS A 35 -5.50 8.57 11.54
CA LYS A 35 -4.39 8.11 10.68
C LYS A 35 -4.63 6.68 10.22
N LEU A 36 -5.02 5.79 11.13
CA LEU A 36 -5.37 4.40 10.80
C LEU A 36 -6.50 4.34 9.78
N ARG A 37 -7.56 5.14 9.97
CA ARG A 37 -8.70 5.23 9.05
C ARG A 37 -8.28 5.71 7.66
N ALA A 38 -7.39 6.69 7.56
CA ALA A 38 -6.87 7.17 6.28
C ALA A 38 -6.07 6.08 5.55
N LEU A 39 -5.18 5.38 6.27
CA LEU A 39 -4.37 4.30 5.70
C LEU A 39 -5.22 3.10 5.26
N VAL A 40 -6.25 2.73 6.04
CA VAL A 40 -7.20 1.67 5.65
C VAL A 40 -7.97 2.04 4.39
N LYS A 41 -8.46 3.28 4.28
CA LYS A 41 -9.14 3.76 3.06
C LYS A 41 -8.23 3.70 1.85
N HIS A 42 -6.97 4.12 2.01
CA HIS A 42 -5.99 4.05 0.94
C HIS A 42 -5.74 2.61 0.49
N LEU A 43 -5.51 1.69 1.44
CA LEU A 43 -5.39 0.27 1.20
C LEU A 43 -6.59 -0.31 0.46
N GLN A 44 -7.82 0.01 0.88
CA GLN A 44 -9.04 -0.44 0.23
C GLN A 44 -9.14 0.02 -1.23
N GLY A 45 -8.76 1.28 -1.51
CA GLY A 45 -8.71 1.82 -2.87
C GLY A 45 -7.71 1.06 -3.74
N GLN A 46 -6.48 0.91 -3.27
CA GLN A 46 -5.45 0.15 -3.99
C GLN A 46 -5.86 -1.31 -4.22
N MET A 47 -6.48 -1.96 -3.23
CA MET A 47 -6.89 -3.35 -3.32
C MET A 47 -8.03 -3.59 -4.32
N ARG A 48 -9.03 -2.71 -4.35
CA ARG A 48 -10.19 -2.86 -5.24
C ARG A 48 -9.80 -2.78 -6.71
N ASP A 49 -8.88 -1.88 -7.05
CA ASP A 49 -8.65 -1.49 -8.44
C ASP A 49 -7.52 -2.29 -9.11
N VAL A 50 -6.61 -2.87 -8.32
CA VAL A 50 -5.38 -3.50 -8.86
C VAL A 50 -5.45 -5.02 -8.92
N TYR A 51 -6.09 -5.67 -7.96
CA TYR A 51 -6.06 -7.13 -7.83
C TYR A 51 -7.46 -7.71 -7.86
N VAL A 52 -7.68 -8.77 -8.64
CA VAL A 52 -8.92 -9.57 -8.59
C VAL A 52 -8.85 -10.64 -7.50
N TYR A 53 -7.66 -11.24 -7.33
CA TYR A 53 -7.39 -12.25 -6.31
C TYR A 53 -6.16 -11.89 -5.49
N TRP A 54 -6.28 -11.96 -4.17
CA TRP A 54 -5.17 -11.85 -3.24
C TRP A 54 -4.72 -13.24 -2.81
N VAL A 55 -3.58 -13.66 -3.38
CA VAL A 55 -2.93 -14.93 -3.05
C VAL A 55 -1.92 -14.69 -1.92
N GLY A 56 -1.99 -15.49 -0.86
CA GLY A 56 -1.08 -15.37 0.28
C GLY A 56 -1.26 -16.50 1.29
N ASN A 57 -0.51 -16.43 2.39
CA ASN A 57 -0.68 -17.34 3.53
C ASN A 57 -1.69 -16.75 4.51
N TRP A 58 -2.85 -17.40 4.64
CA TRP A 58 -4.00 -16.91 5.40
C TRP A 58 -4.25 -17.68 6.70
N GLY A 59 -3.18 -17.97 7.45
CA GLY A 59 -3.23 -18.69 8.74
C GLY A 59 -3.54 -20.19 8.63
N ARG A 60 -4.37 -20.59 7.67
CA ARG A 60 -4.66 -22.00 7.33
C ARG A 60 -3.86 -22.50 6.11
N GLY A 61 -2.87 -21.72 5.67
CA GLY A 61 -2.01 -22.03 4.53
C GLY A 61 -2.25 -21.12 3.33
N ASN A 62 -1.72 -21.53 2.18
CA ASN A 62 -1.78 -20.75 0.95
C ASN A 62 -3.20 -20.77 0.38
N GLN A 63 -3.86 -19.62 0.38
CA GLN A 63 -5.22 -19.44 -0.12
C GLN A 63 -5.30 -18.17 -0.97
N ALA A 64 -6.36 -18.09 -1.76
CA ALA A 64 -6.68 -16.90 -2.53
C ALA A 64 -8.01 -16.34 -2.04
N CYS A 65 -8.07 -15.03 -1.88
CA CYS A 65 -9.30 -14.30 -1.54
C CYS A 65 -9.70 -13.41 -2.71
N SER A 66 -10.97 -13.45 -3.11
CA SER A 66 -11.51 -12.52 -4.10
C SER A 66 -11.64 -11.13 -3.47
N THR A 67 -11.00 -10.12 -4.07
CA THR A 67 -11.08 -8.74 -3.60
C THR A 67 -12.44 -8.10 -3.89
N ARG A 68 -13.25 -8.72 -4.74
CA ARG A 68 -14.60 -8.25 -5.11
C ARG A 68 -15.62 -8.48 -4.00
N ASN A 69 -15.49 -9.58 -3.26
CA ASN A 69 -16.47 -10.01 -2.26
C ASN A 69 -15.87 -10.52 -0.95
N GLY A 70 -14.54 -10.56 -0.82
CA GLY A 70 -13.83 -11.00 0.38
C GLY A 70 -13.90 -12.51 0.65
N GLN A 71 -14.37 -13.31 -0.32
CA GLN A 71 -14.50 -14.76 -0.14
C GLN A 71 -13.23 -15.48 -0.56
N PHE A 72 -12.86 -16.51 0.21
CA PHE A 72 -11.84 -17.46 -0.24
C PHE A 72 -12.34 -18.22 -1.46
N VAL A 73 -11.46 -18.36 -2.46
CA VAL A 73 -11.76 -19.02 -3.73
C VAL A 73 -10.88 -20.24 -3.94
N SER A 74 -11.30 -21.09 -4.87
CA SER A 74 -10.55 -22.30 -5.21
C SER A 74 -9.28 -21.96 -6.00
N LYS A 75 -8.26 -22.82 -5.91
CA LYS A 75 -7.05 -22.71 -6.75
C LYS A 75 -7.40 -22.76 -8.24
N LYS A 76 -8.39 -23.57 -8.63
CA LYS A 76 -8.84 -23.70 -10.02
C LYS A 76 -9.38 -22.37 -10.54
N GLU A 77 -10.20 -21.67 -9.76
CA GLU A 77 -10.76 -20.37 -10.15
C GLU A 77 -9.66 -19.34 -10.44
N VAL A 78 -8.64 -19.28 -9.59
CA VAL A 78 -7.49 -18.37 -9.81
C VAL A 78 -6.72 -18.75 -11.07
N ILE A 79 -6.49 -20.05 -11.31
CA ILE A 79 -5.82 -20.54 -12.53
C ILE A 79 -6.63 -20.19 -13.78
N ASP A 80 -7.94 -20.43 -13.75
CA ASP A 80 -8.83 -20.14 -14.86
C ASP A 80 -8.83 -18.63 -15.19
N TYR A 81 -8.77 -17.75 -14.17
CA TYR A 81 -8.63 -16.31 -14.36
C TYR A 81 -7.29 -15.88 -14.99
N LEU A 82 -6.18 -16.52 -14.59
CA LEU A 82 -4.84 -16.20 -15.14
C LEU A 82 -4.64 -16.72 -16.58
N ASN A 83 -5.42 -17.72 -16.98
CA ASN A 83 -5.35 -18.33 -18.31
C ASN A 83 -6.34 -17.73 -19.32
N GLY A 84 -7.30 -16.92 -18.85
CA GLY A 84 -8.28 -16.22 -19.69
C GLY A 84 -7.75 -14.89 -20.21
#